data_AF-A0A449B1R6-F1
#
_entry.id   AF-A0A449B1R6-F1
#
_cell.length_a   1.000
_cell.length_b   1.000
_cell.length_c   1.000
_cell.angle_alpha   90.00
_cell.angle_beta   90.00
_cell.angle_gamma   90.00
#
_symmetry.space_group_name_H-M   'P 1'
#
loop_
_entity.id
_entity.type
_entity.pdbx_description
1 polymer ?
#
loop_
_entity_poly.entity_id
_entity_poly.type
_entity_poly.pdbx_seq_one_letter_code
_entity_poly.pdbx_strand_id
1 'polypeptide(L)'
;MKRKLALFLSAFGGLIAPLTVAISCTQREPIKPVQLPKQEDPSSTNPQPKEVSPEEAAKIASLKESVSTEEKLKRMSENTIVLLKDSAKDKTVNDASSEDIYPVFDKHFLDYSKEVKTQVSLVSVEETKAKFSVAFSKVLSNGQSRSFSKVFEVDGYKTQQPAEQ
;
A
#
# COMPACT_ATOMS: atom_id res chain seq x y z
N MET A 1 -3.26 -20.57 51.35
CA MET A 1 -4.45 -19.78 51.78
C MET A 1 -4.72 -18.69 50.74
N LYS A 2 -5.98 -18.27 50.53
CA LYS A 2 -6.37 -17.32 49.47
C LYS A 2 -6.32 -15.86 49.96
N ARG A 3 -5.65 -14.96 49.21
CA ARG A 3 -5.89 -13.49 49.20
C ARG A 3 -5.63 -13.01 47.76
N LYS A 4 -6.67 -12.94 46.91
CA LYS A 4 -7.54 -11.77 46.71
C LYS A 4 -6.76 -10.52 46.28
N LEU A 5 -6.61 -10.36 44.96
CA LEU A 5 -6.31 -9.07 44.34
C LEU A 5 -7.67 -8.45 43.93
N ALA A 6 -7.92 -7.22 44.38
CA ALA A 6 -9.05 -6.42 43.91
C ALA A 6 -8.55 -4.98 43.78
N LEU A 7 -8.56 -4.45 42.56
CA LEU A 7 -8.33 -3.03 42.30
C LEU A 7 -9.28 -2.63 41.17
N PHE A 8 -10.20 -1.74 41.53
CA PHE A 8 -11.26 -1.24 40.67
C PHE A 8 -10.83 0.06 39.97
N LEU A 9 -11.57 0.42 38.93
CA LEU A 9 -11.75 1.77 38.37
C LEU A 9 -10.54 2.40 37.65
N SER A 10 -10.68 2.48 36.32
CA SER A 10 -10.78 3.81 35.71
C SER A 10 -11.79 3.76 34.55
N ALA A 11 -12.74 4.68 34.56
CA ALA A 11 -13.73 4.82 33.50
C ALA A 11 -13.43 6.09 32.70
N PHE A 12 -13.09 5.91 31.43
CA PHE A 12 -13.28 6.91 30.38
C PHE A 12 -14.20 6.23 29.34
N GLY A 13 -15.32 6.80 28.90
CA GLY A 13 -15.68 8.22 28.93
C GLY A 13 -15.34 8.88 27.59
N GLY A 14 -15.96 8.39 26.51
CA GLY A 14 -15.77 8.91 25.15
C GLY A 14 -16.80 8.30 24.19
N LEU A 15 -17.53 9.15 23.47
CA LEU A 15 -18.56 8.74 22.53
C LEU A 15 -17.96 7.97 21.35
N ILE A 16 -18.47 6.78 21.06
CA ILE A 16 -18.34 6.19 19.73
C ILE A 16 -19.54 6.68 18.92
N ALA A 17 -19.37 7.79 18.21
CA ALA A 17 -20.34 8.20 17.19
C ALA A 17 -20.17 7.28 15.97
N PRO A 18 -21.18 6.50 15.56
CA PRO A 18 -21.11 5.79 14.29
C PRO A 18 -21.20 6.83 13.16
N LEU A 19 -20.07 7.09 12.50
CA LEU A 19 -20.03 7.88 11.27
C LEU A 19 -20.86 7.13 10.21
N THR A 20 -22.04 7.68 9.95
CA THR A 20 -23.01 7.18 8.99
C THR A 20 -22.44 7.25 7.58
N VAL A 21 -22.08 6.11 7.01
CA VAL A 21 -21.90 6.00 5.56
C VAL A 21 -23.29 6.10 4.93
N ALA A 22 -23.65 7.31 4.49
CA ALA A 22 -24.89 7.56 3.78
C ALA A 22 -24.83 6.85 2.41
N ILE A 23 -25.42 5.66 2.33
CA ILE A 23 -25.75 5.03 1.06
C ILE A 23 -26.83 5.93 0.43
N SER A 24 -26.43 6.75 -0.55
CA SER A 24 -27.37 7.55 -1.33
C SER A 24 -28.14 6.65 -2.28
N CYS A 25 -29.17 5.99 -1.74
CA CYS A 25 -30.20 5.35 -2.54
C CYS A 25 -30.94 6.46 -3.29
N THR A 26 -30.69 6.56 -4.60
CA THR A 26 -31.43 7.43 -5.49
C THR A 26 -32.92 7.16 -5.37
N GLN A 27 -33.66 8.23 -5.10
CA GLN A 27 -35.09 8.22 -4.83
C GLN A 27 -35.84 7.63 -6.02
N ARG A 28 -36.51 6.48 -5.81
CA ARG A 28 -37.29 5.80 -6.84
C ARG A 28 -38.63 6.52 -7.00
N GLU A 29 -38.71 7.47 -7.93
CA GLU A 29 -39.98 8.11 -8.26
C GLU A 29 -41.01 7.06 -8.72
N PRO A 30 -42.29 7.19 -8.32
CA PRO A 30 -43.34 6.31 -8.79
C PRO A 30 -43.63 6.56 -10.27
N ILE A 31 -43.56 5.49 -11.06
CA ILE A 31 -43.78 5.50 -12.51
C ILE A 31 -45.20 6.01 -12.81
N LYS A 32 -45.32 7.22 -13.35
CA LYS A 32 -46.50 7.59 -14.14
C LYS A 32 -46.43 6.83 -15.47
N PRO A 33 -47.52 6.20 -15.95
CA PRO A 33 -47.52 5.51 -17.23
C PRO A 33 -47.45 6.53 -18.37
N VAL A 34 -46.24 6.80 -18.86
CA VAL A 34 -46.05 7.50 -20.13
C VAL A 34 -46.46 6.55 -21.24
N GLN A 35 -47.41 7.00 -22.07
CA GLN A 35 -47.97 6.25 -23.18
C GLN A 35 -46.86 5.87 -24.18
N LEU A 36 -46.86 4.63 -24.68
CA LEU A 36 -45.98 4.24 -25.80
C LEU A 36 -46.40 4.98 -27.08
N PRO A 37 -45.49 5.72 -27.73
CA PRO A 37 -45.59 5.98 -29.16
C PRO A 37 -45.09 4.75 -29.93
N LYS A 38 -45.72 4.49 -31.08
CA LYS A 38 -45.50 3.37 -31.99
C LYS A 38 -44.03 3.03 -32.31
N GLN A 39 -43.80 1.74 -32.52
CA GLN A 39 -42.60 1.16 -33.10
C GLN A 39 -42.63 1.28 -34.64
N GLU A 40 -41.91 2.27 -35.18
CA GLU A 40 -41.73 2.55 -36.62
C GLU A 40 -40.33 3.26 -36.73
N ASP A 41 -39.26 2.76 -37.37
CA ASP A 41 -38.95 1.51 -38.11
C ASP A 41 -37.39 1.24 -38.10
N PRO A 42 -36.80 0.09 -38.51
CA PRO A 42 -35.40 -0.28 -38.19
C PRO A 42 -34.35 0.29 -39.16
N SER A 43 -33.73 1.43 -38.81
CA SER A 43 -32.59 1.95 -39.58
C SER A 43 -31.55 2.69 -38.72
N SER A 44 -30.28 2.53 -39.09
CA SER A 44 -29.10 3.25 -38.58
C SER A 44 -28.74 3.04 -37.09
N THR A 45 -28.44 1.80 -36.70
CA THR A 45 -27.54 1.54 -35.56
C THR A 45 -26.10 1.92 -35.94
N ASN A 46 -25.77 3.21 -35.91
CA ASN A 46 -24.40 3.67 -36.00
C ASN A 46 -24.01 4.26 -34.63
N PRO A 47 -23.28 3.52 -33.76
CA PRO A 47 -22.85 4.06 -32.49
C PRO A 47 -21.80 5.14 -32.75
N GLN A 48 -22.22 6.40 -32.78
CA GLN A 48 -21.28 7.52 -32.79
C GLN A 48 -20.30 7.34 -31.63
N PRO A 49 -18.99 7.34 -31.87
CA PRO A 49 -18.02 7.30 -30.79
C PRO A 49 -18.27 8.51 -29.90
N LYS A 50 -18.54 8.28 -28.61
CA LYS A 50 -18.57 9.37 -27.62
C LYS A 50 -17.19 10.03 -27.63
N GLU A 51 -17.12 11.22 -28.24
CA GLU A 51 -15.92 12.03 -28.25
C GLU A 51 -15.65 12.49 -26.81
N VAL A 52 -14.65 11.86 -26.19
CA VAL A 52 -14.27 12.13 -24.80
C VAL A 52 -13.60 13.50 -24.77
N SER A 53 -14.08 14.41 -23.91
CA SER A 53 -13.49 15.74 -23.82
C SER A 53 -12.01 15.66 -23.39
N PRO A 54 -11.15 16.63 -23.79
CA PRO A 54 -9.74 16.62 -23.39
C PRO A 54 -9.53 16.54 -21.87
N GLU A 55 -10.44 17.13 -21.08
CA GLU A 55 -10.40 17.10 -19.62
C GLU A 55 -10.75 15.71 -19.06
N GLU A 56 -11.78 15.04 -19.59
CA GLU A 56 -12.12 13.66 -19.23
C GLU A 56 -11.02 12.69 -19.67
N ALA A 57 -10.43 12.89 -20.85
CA ALA A 57 -9.30 12.11 -21.33
C ALA A 57 -8.08 12.24 -20.40
N ALA A 58 -7.76 13.45 -19.94
CA ALA A 58 -6.70 13.70 -18.96
C ALA A 58 -6.99 13.04 -17.60
N LYS A 59 -8.24 13.11 -17.10
CA LYS A 59 -8.68 12.42 -15.88
C LYS A 59 -8.55 10.90 -15.99
N ILE A 60 -8.97 10.32 -17.11
CA ILE A 60 -8.86 8.88 -17.40
C ILE A 60 -7.38 8.45 -17.50
N ALA A 61 -6.53 9.26 -18.16
CA ALA A 61 -5.09 9.00 -18.26
C ALA A 61 -4.42 8.99 -16.89
N SER A 62 -4.71 10.00 -16.05
CA SER A 62 -4.17 10.10 -14.69
C SER A 62 -4.63 8.95 -13.79
N LEU A 63 -5.89 8.52 -13.90
CA LEU A 63 -6.39 7.34 -13.17
C LEU A 63 -5.67 6.05 -13.61
N LYS A 64 -5.49 5.85 -14.92
CA LYS A 64 -4.75 4.69 -15.47
C LYS A 64 -3.28 4.67 -15.01
N GLU A 65 -2.61 5.82 -15.03
CA GLU A 65 -1.25 5.98 -14.52
C GLU A 65 -1.18 5.62 -13.03
N SER A 66 -2.11 6.13 -12.21
CA SER A 66 -2.19 5.84 -10.77
C SER A 66 -2.34 4.35 -10.50
N VAL A 67 -3.33 3.69 -11.11
CA VAL A 67 -3.61 2.25 -10.89
C VAL A 67 -2.45 1.38 -11.38
N SER A 68 -1.88 1.68 -12.56
CA SER A 68 -0.73 0.93 -13.08
C SER A 68 0.52 1.10 -12.22
N THR A 69 0.75 2.31 -11.69
CA THR A 69 1.89 2.59 -10.80
C THR A 69 1.73 1.86 -9.47
N GLU A 70 0.54 1.88 -8.88
CA GLU A 70 0.23 1.19 -7.62
C GLU A 70 0.44 -0.33 -7.76
N GLU A 71 -0.09 -0.94 -8.82
CA GLU A 71 0.11 -2.36 -9.09
C GLU A 71 1.59 -2.71 -9.33
N LYS A 72 2.33 -1.89 -10.10
CA LYS A 72 3.76 -2.09 -10.33
C LYS A 72 4.57 -1.97 -9.04
N LEU A 73 4.29 -0.99 -8.18
CA LEU A 73 4.97 -0.82 -6.89
C LEU A 73 4.69 -2.03 -5.96
N LYS A 74 3.43 -2.48 -5.91
CA LYS A 74 3.04 -3.68 -5.17
C LYS A 74 3.80 -4.91 -5.66
N ARG A 75 3.72 -5.23 -6.96
CA ARG A 75 4.43 -6.39 -7.56
C ARG A 75 5.95 -6.29 -7.39
N MET A 76 6.55 -5.10 -7.53
CA MET A 76 7.97 -4.90 -7.30
C MET A 76 8.36 -5.19 -5.84
N SER A 77 7.56 -4.74 -4.86
CA SER A 77 7.78 -5.05 -3.45
C SER A 77 7.62 -6.55 -3.14
N GLU A 78 6.69 -7.23 -3.83
CA GLU A 78 6.45 -8.65 -3.65
C GLU A 78 7.63 -9.49 -4.15
N ASN A 79 8.28 -9.06 -5.23
CA ASN A 79 9.42 -9.71 -5.89
C ASN A 79 10.80 -9.11 -5.49
N THR A 80 10.84 -8.18 -4.52
CA THR A 80 12.11 -7.70 -3.96
C THR A 80 12.62 -8.71 -2.94
N ILE A 81 13.92 -8.98 -2.95
CA ILE A 81 14.64 -9.70 -1.90
C ILE A 81 15.48 -8.68 -1.14
N VAL A 82 15.68 -8.86 0.16
CA VAL A 82 16.56 -8.00 0.97
C VAL A 82 17.73 -8.82 1.47
N LEU A 83 18.95 -8.36 1.23
CA LEU A 83 20.18 -9.07 1.60
C LEU A 83 20.99 -8.27 2.62
N LEU A 84 21.59 -8.98 3.58
CA LEU A 84 22.60 -8.46 4.49
C LEU A 84 23.92 -8.21 3.73
N LYS A 85 24.53 -7.05 3.92
CA LYS A 85 25.86 -6.73 3.35
C LYS A 85 26.95 -7.50 4.09
N ASP A 86 28.03 -7.83 3.39
CA ASP A 86 29.19 -8.48 3.99
C ASP A 86 29.78 -7.67 5.17
N SER A 87 29.80 -6.35 5.05
CA SER A 87 30.23 -5.42 6.12
C SER A 87 29.37 -5.45 7.39
N ALA A 88 28.20 -6.09 7.35
CA ALA A 88 27.28 -6.20 8.48
C ALA A 88 27.27 -7.59 9.13
N LYS A 89 27.87 -8.62 8.50
CA LYS A 89 27.88 -10.01 9.01
C LYS A 89 28.58 -10.15 10.36
N ASP A 90 29.49 -9.25 10.69
CA ASP A 90 30.20 -9.22 11.97
C ASP A 90 29.51 -8.37 13.05
N LYS A 91 28.42 -7.66 12.73
CA LYS A 91 27.66 -6.85 13.69
C LYS A 91 26.75 -7.73 14.56
N THR A 92 26.46 -7.26 15.78
CA THR A 92 25.37 -7.83 16.58
C THR A 92 24.03 -7.29 16.08
N VAL A 93 22.93 -7.99 16.39
CA VAL A 93 21.60 -7.55 15.98
C VAL A 93 21.20 -6.18 16.56
N ASN A 94 21.79 -5.78 17.68
CA ASN A 94 21.51 -4.48 18.33
C ASN A 94 22.14 -3.30 17.58
N ASP A 95 23.16 -3.56 16.77
CA ASP A 95 23.84 -2.56 15.94
C ASP A 95 23.26 -2.50 14.51
N ALA A 96 22.16 -3.21 14.25
CA ALA A 96 21.51 -3.30 12.95
C ALA A 96 20.96 -1.95 12.51
N SER A 97 21.21 -1.60 11.25
CA SER A 97 20.84 -0.32 10.65
C SER A 97 20.29 -0.49 9.24
N SER A 98 19.61 0.53 8.71
CA SER A 98 19.16 0.53 7.31
C SER A 98 20.33 0.50 6.31
N GLU A 99 21.53 0.88 6.72
CA GLU A 99 22.75 0.82 5.92
C GLU A 99 23.32 -0.61 5.80
N ASP A 100 22.92 -1.55 6.66
CA ASP A 100 23.45 -2.91 6.69
C ASP A 100 22.86 -3.83 5.62
N ILE A 101 21.79 -3.39 4.97
CA ILE A 101 21.05 -4.19 3.98
C ILE A 101 20.98 -3.49 2.62
N TYR A 102 20.66 -4.25 1.58
CA TYR A 102 20.28 -3.70 0.29
C TYR A 102 19.13 -4.50 -0.33
N PRO A 103 18.13 -3.83 -0.93
CA PRO A 103 17.11 -4.49 -1.73
C PRO A 103 17.69 -4.91 -3.09
N VAL A 104 17.36 -6.13 -3.50
CA VAL A 104 17.65 -6.71 -4.81
C VAL A 104 16.32 -6.86 -5.55
N PHE A 105 16.23 -6.20 -6.70
CA PHE A 105 15.05 -6.24 -7.55
C PHE A 105 15.14 -7.40 -8.54
N ASP A 106 14.00 -8.06 -8.79
CA ASP A 106 13.89 -8.98 -9.92
C ASP A 106 14.18 -8.23 -11.24
N LYS A 107 14.78 -8.96 -12.21
CA LYS A 107 15.18 -8.45 -13.52
C LYS A 107 14.09 -7.68 -14.26
N HIS A 108 12.82 -8.06 -14.09
CA HIS A 108 11.67 -7.43 -14.74
C HIS A 108 11.35 -6.02 -14.20
N PHE A 109 11.93 -5.64 -13.06
CA PHE A 109 11.73 -4.33 -12.43
C PHE A 109 12.99 -3.44 -12.41
N LEU A 110 14.13 -3.89 -12.92
CA LEU A 110 15.39 -3.13 -12.85
C LEU A 110 15.29 -1.73 -13.48
N ASP A 111 14.67 -1.59 -14.65
CA ASP A 111 14.47 -0.26 -15.25
C ASP A 111 13.47 0.58 -14.45
N TYR A 112 12.37 -0.02 -14.00
CA TYR A 112 11.36 0.67 -13.21
C TYR A 112 11.91 1.16 -11.85
N SER A 113 12.81 0.40 -11.21
CA SER A 113 13.43 0.80 -9.94
C SER A 113 14.26 2.08 -10.03
N LYS A 114 14.75 2.46 -11.22
CA LYS A 114 15.50 3.72 -11.45
C LYS A 114 14.58 4.95 -11.30
N GLU A 115 13.28 4.77 -11.50
CA GLU A 115 12.24 5.81 -11.39
C GLU A 115 11.56 5.83 -10.01
N VAL A 116 11.93 4.91 -9.10
CA VAL A 116 11.25 4.70 -7.82
C VAL A 116 12.19 5.03 -6.66
N LYS A 117 11.79 5.97 -5.81
CA LYS A 117 12.49 6.23 -4.55
C LYS A 117 12.31 5.03 -3.63
N THR A 118 13.42 4.42 -3.24
CA THR A 118 13.46 3.33 -2.26
C THR A 118 13.97 3.87 -0.93
N GLN A 119 13.28 3.55 0.17
CA GLN A 119 13.65 3.93 1.54
C GLN A 119 13.58 2.70 2.43
N VAL A 120 14.55 2.58 3.34
CA VAL A 120 14.71 1.43 4.24
C VAL A 120 14.69 1.93 5.67
N SER A 121 13.86 1.32 6.52
CA SER A 121 13.77 1.61 7.95
C SER A 121 13.85 0.32 8.76
N LEU A 122 14.64 0.32 9.84
CA LEU A 122 14.58 -0.74 10.86
C LEU A 122 13.20 -0.69 11.56
N VAL A 123 12.61 -1.86 11.79
CA VAL A 123 11.32 -2.03 12.47
C VAL A 123 11.50 -2.66 13.84
N SER A 124 12.27 -3.77 13.91
CA SER A 124 12.58 -4.45 15.16
C SER A 124 13.81 -5.35 15.01
N VAL A 125 14.36 -5.78 16.15
CA VAL A 125 15.49 -6.71 16.26
C VAL A 125 15.09 -7.87 17.16
N GLU A 126 15.55 -9.09 16.83
CA GLU A 126 15.13 -10.33 17.49
C GLU A 126 16.26 -11.38 17.36
N GLU A 127 16.99 -11.64 18.44
CA GLU A 127 18.13 -12.59 18.54
C GLU A 127 19.27 -12.38 17.52
N THR A 128 19.11 -12.90 16.30
CA THR A 128 20.08 -12.86 15.17
C THR A 128 19.45 -12.28 13.89
N LYS A 129 18.22 -11.77 14.02
CA LYS A 129 17.34 -11.31 12.93
C LYS A 129 16.97 -9.86 13.12
N ALA A 130 16.99 -9.09 12.04
CA ALA A 130 16.42 -7.75 12.01
C ALA A 130 15.28 -7.66 10.99
N LYS A 131 14.18 -7.01 11.38
CA LYS A 131 13.02 -6.76 10.54
C LYS A 131 13.11 -5.34 9.99
N PHE A 132 13.07 -5.20 8.67
CA PHE A 132 13.19 -3.94 7.95
C PHE A 132 11.95 -3.67 7.10
N SER A 133 11.43 -2.45 7.15
CA SER A 133 10.42 -1.98 6.21
C SER A 133 11.13 -1.35 5.02
N VAL A 134 10.87 -1.87 3.82
CA VAL A 134 11.32 -1.25 2.57
C VAL A 134 10.10 -0.61 1.91
N ALA A 135 10.17 0.71 1.74
CA ALA A 135 9.14 1.53 1.13
C ALA A 135 9.58 2.00 -0.26
N PHE A 136 8.72 1.78 -1.24
CA PHE A 136 8.89 2.14 -2.64
C PHE A 136 7.89 3.23 -2.99
N SER A 137 8.35 4.37 -3.51
CA SER A 137 7.44 5.45 -3.90
C SER A 137 7.80 6.10 -5.23
N LYS A 138 6.79 6.43 -6.02
CA LYS A 138 6.93 7.17 -7.29
C LYS A 138 5.98 8.36 -7.31
N VAL A 139 6.49 9.50 -7.79
CA VAL A 139 5.67 10.67 -8.12
C VAL A 139 5.10 10.49 -9.53
N LEU A 140 3.80 10.65 -9.66
CA LEU A 140 3.04 10.55 -10.90
C LEU A 140 3.13 11.85 -11.71
N SER A 141 2.73 11.80 -12.98
CA SER A 141 2.68 12.97 -13.88
C SER A 141 1.75 14.09 -13.37
N ASN A 142 0.78 13.75 -12.52
CA ASN A 142 -0.11 14.72 -11.86
C ASN A 142 0.44 15.28 -10.53
N GLY A 143 1.69 14.97 -10.17
CA GLY A 143 2.35 15.40 -8.93
C GLY A 143 1.98 14.61 -7.67
N GLN A 144 1.00 13.69 -7.71
CA GLN A 144 0.68 12.83 -6.57
C GLN A 144 1.77 11.77 -6.37
N SER A 145 2.05 11.41 -5.12
CA SER A 145 2.90 10.26 -4.80
C SER A 145 2.07 8.99 -4.61
N ARG A 146 2.53 7.87 -5.16
CA ARG A 146 2.08 6.53 -4.80
C ARG A 146 3.21 5.81 -4.09
N SER A 147 2.89 5.12 -3.00
CA SER A 147 3.85 4.41 -2.17
C SER A 147 3.32 3.04 -1.74
N PHE A 148 4.18 2.04 -1.76
CA PHE A 148 3.92 0.72 -1.20
C PHE A 148 5.09 0.31 -0.29
N SER A 149 4.82 -0.32 0.84
CA SER A 149 5.86 -0.79 1.77
C SER A 149 5.63 -2.25 2.16
N LYS A 150 6.72 -2.98 2.37
CA LYS A 150 6.72 -4.36 2.82
C LYS A 150 7.81 -4.56 3.87
N VAL A 151 7.50 -5.35 4.90
CA VAL A 151 8.47 -5.75 5.92
C VAL A 151 9.17 -7.04 5.49
N PHE A 152 10.48 -7.06 5.65
CA PHE A 152 11.37 -8.17 5.37
C PHE A 152 12.11 -8.56 6.64
N GLU A 153 12.21 -9.85 6.90
CA GLU A 153 13.09 -10.39 7.93
C GLU A 153 14.45 -10.69 7.28
N VAL A 154 15.54 -10.29 7.95
CA VAL A 154 16.91 -10.47 7.48
C VAL A 154 17.72 -11.17 8.57
N ASP A 155 18.11 -12.41 8.28
CA ASP A 155 19.00 -13.24 9.08
C ASP A 155 20.48 -12.87 8.89
N GLY A 156 21.33 -13.31 9.81
CA GLY A 156 22.78 -13.36 9.64
C GLY A 156 23.59 -12.38 10.50
N TYR A 157 22.95 -11.67 11.43
CA TYR A 157 23.66 -10.94 12.49
C TYR A 157 24.25 -11.91 13.51
N LYS A 158 25.36 -11.53 14.15
CA LYS A 158 25.96 -12.36 15.21
C LYS A 158 25.10 -12.36 16.46
N THR A 159 24.98 -13.54 17.06
CA THR A 159 24.47 -13.72 18.42
C THR A 159 25.33 -12.91 19.39
N GLN A 160 24.69 -12.14 20.26
CA GLN A 160 25.39 -11.44 21.33
C GLN A 160 25.97 -12.48 22.30
N GLN A 161 27.30 -12.53 22.44
CA GLN A 161 27.91 -13.35 23.49
C GLN A 161 27.50 -12.74 24.85
N PRO A 162 27.06 -13.56 25.82
CA PRO A 162 26.83 -13.06 27.17
C PRO A 162 28.15 -12.51 27.71
N ALA A 163 28.11 -11.33 28.34
CA ALA A 163 29.27 -10.80 29.02
C ALA A 163 29.70 -11.78 30.12
N GLU A 164 30.93 -12.27 30.06
CA GLU A 164 31.52 -13.07 31.13
C GLU A 164 31.57 -12.21 32.40
N GLN A 165 30.99 -12.73 33.49
CA GLN A 165 30.95 -12.11 34.82
C GLN A 165 32.01 -12.71 35.74
#